data_AF-A0A5Q4FEN2-F1
#
_entry.id   AF-A0A5Q4FEN2-F1
#
_cell.length_a   1.000
_cell.length_b   1.000
_cell.length_c   1.000
_cell.angle_alpha   90.00
_cell.angle_beta   90.00
_cell.angle_gamma   90.00
#
_symmetry.space_group_name_H-M   'P 1'
#
loop_
_entity.id
_entity.type
_entity.pdbx_description
1 polymer ?
#
loop_
_entity_poly.entity_id
_entity_poly.type
_entity_poly.pdbx_seq_one_letter_code
_entity_poly.pdbx_strand_id
1 'polypeptide(L)'
;MSDNNQTGILGRFLDVIERAGNKLPDPAILFFLLMIFVWIMSAILAPFDFGETDPRTGETLRVINLLSGSQMAMFLANMTNTFITF
;
A
#
# COMPACT_ATOMS: atom_id res chain seq x y z
N MET A 1 40.15 22.16 18.22
CA MET A 1 40.79 21.35 17.18
C MET A 1 40.20 19.96 17.25
N SER A 2 39.48 19.59 16.19
CA SER A 2 39.15 18.23 15.73
C SER A 2 38.51 17.25 16.71
N ASP A 3 37.17 17.31 16.84
CA ASP A 3 36.41 16.13 17.23
C ASP A 3 36.25 15.19 16.03
N ASN A 4 36.46 13.92 16.34
CA ASN A 4 36.97 12.90 15.45
C ASN A 4 35.89 12.36 14.50
N ASN A 5 36.19 12.36 13.20
CA ASN A 5 35.40 11.76 12.13
C ASN A 5 35.25 10.23 12.31
N GLN A 6 34.30 9.82 13.14
CA GLN A 6 33.79 8.45 13.15
C GLN A 6 32.35 8.41 12.63
N THR A 7 32.08 9.04 11.48
CA THR A 7 30.94 8.65 10.66
C THR A 7 31.30 7.36 9.91
N GLY A 8 31.49 6.29 10.68
CA GLY A 8 31.60 4.93 10.14
C GLY A 8 30.36 4.58 9.32
N ILE A 9 30.40 3.47 8.59
CA ILE A 9 29.29 2.97 7.75
C ILE A 9 27.95 3.00 8.52
N LEU A 10 27.97 2.73 9.83
CA LEU A 10 26.85 2.84 10.76
C LEU A 10 26.26 4.26 10.88
N GLY A 11 27.09 5.31 10.98
CA GLY A 11 26.62 6.70 11.04
C GLY A 11 25.91 7.12 9.76
N ARG A 12 26.48 6.81 8.59
CA ARG A 12 25.82 7.06 7.29
C ARG A 12 24.53 6.26 7.11
N PHE A 13 24.46 5.04 7.66
CA PHE A 13 23.24 4.24 7.64
C PHE A 13 22.12 4.85 8.50
N LEU A 14 22.45 5.32 9.71
CA LEU A 14 21.50 6.01 10.58
C LEU A 14 21.01 7.32 9.97
N ASP A 15 21.88 8.11 9.32
CA ASP A 15 21.50 9.34 8.60
C ASP A 15 20.46 9.08 7.50
N VAL A 16 20.56 7.94 6.81
CA VAL A 16 19.58 7.53 5.78
C VAL A 16 18.25 7.17 6.41
N ILE A 17 18.25 6.44 7.54
CA ILE A 17 17.03 6.07 8.27
C ILE A 17 16.32 7.32 8.80
N GLU A 18 17.05 8.24 9.42
CA GLU A 18 16.48 9.48 9.96
C GLU A 18 15.83 10.30 8.84
N ARG A 19 16.53 10.46 7.71
CA ARG A 19 15.98 11.17 6.54
C ARG A 19 14.77 10.46 5.94
N ALA A 20 14.76 9.13 5.91
CA ALA A 20 13.62 8.36 5.44
C ALA A 20 12.41 8.51 6.38
N GLY A 21 12.64 8.41 7.70
CA GLY A 21 11.63 8.55 8.74
C GLY A 21 10.97 9.94 8.72
N ASN A 22 11.75 11.01 8.62
CA ASN A 22 11.23 12.38 8.55
C ASN A 22 10.51 12.71 7.24
N LYS A 23 10.69 11.89 6.19
CA LYS A 23 10.05 12.09 4.88
C LYS A 23 8.73 11.33 4.75
N LEU A 24 8.43 10.42 5.67
CA LEU A 24 7.14 9.74 5.69
C LEU A 24 6.04 10.79 5.97
N PRO A 25 4.99 10.87 5.12
CA PRO A 25 3.87 11.74 5.40
C PRO A 25 3.15 11.26 6.66
N ASP A 26 2.27 12.10 7.22
CA ASP A 26 1.45 11.67 8.34
C ASP A 26 0.66 10.39 7.98
N PRO A 27 0.31 9.56 8.98
CA PRO A 27 -0.30 8.26 8.71
C PRO A 27 -1.55 8.32 7.84
N ALA A 28 -2.40 9.35 7.97
CA ALA A 28 -3.64 9.42 7.19
C ALA A 28 -3.36 9.61 5.69
N ILE A 29 -2.42 10.50 5.35
CA ILE A 29 -1.98 10.69 3.97
C ILE A 29 -1.30 9.44 3.42
N LEU A 30 -0.50 8.74 4.24
CA LEU A 30 0.11 7.48 3.84
C LEU A 30 -0.93 6.44 3.43
N PHE A 31 -1.98 6.23 4.24
CA PHE A 31 -3.06 5.30 3.90
C PHE A 31 -3.83 5.72 2.65
N PHE A 32 -4.10 7.02 2.49
CA PHE A 32 -4.76 7.54 1.30
C PHE A 32 -3.94 7.26 0.02
N LEU A 33 -2.63 7.51 0.06
CA LEU A 33 -1.73 7.21 -1.06
C LEU A 33 -1.66 5.72 -1.36
N LEU A 34 -1.56 4.87 -0.34
CA LEU A 34 -1.57 3.41 -0.50
C LEU A 34 -2.91 2.91 -1.07
N MET A 35 -4.04 3.50 -0.67
CA MET A 35 -5.36 3.18 -1.22
C MET A 35 -5.41 3.48 -2.72
N ILE A 36 -5.00 4.69 -3.13
CA ILE A 36 -4.93 5.07 -4.55
C ILE A 36 -4.00 4.12 -5.32
N PHE A 37 -2.83 3.81 -4.74
CA PHE A 37 -1.89 2.87 -5.33
C PHE A 37 -2.52 1.49 -5.57
N VAL A 38 -3.22 0.94 -4.58
CA VAL A 38 -3.93 -0.35 -4.71
C VAL A 38 -5.02 -0.28 -5.76
N TRP A 39 -5.79 0.81 -5.84
CA TRP A 39 -6.80 0.99 -6.89
C TRP A 39 -6.18 0.94 -8.29
N ILE A 40 -5.09 1.67 -8.50
CA ILE A 40 -4.38 1.70 -9.79
C ILE A 40 -3.80 0.33 -10.12
N MET A 41 -3.11 -0.31 -9.17
CA MET A 41 -2.55 -1.65 -9.36
C MET A 41 -3.64 -2.67 -9.67
N SER A 42 -4.79 -2.60 -8.99
CA SER A 42 -5.91 -3.50 -9.25
C SER A 42 -6.44 -3.35 -10.68
N ALA A 43 -6.51 -2.13 -11.21
CA ALA A 43 -6.96 -1.86 -12.57
C ALA A 43 -5.96 -2.36 -13.62
N ILE A 44 -4.65 -2.21 -13.35
CA ILE A 44 -3.59 -2.70 -14.23
C ILE A 44 -3.52 -4.22 -14.23
N LEU A 45 -3.69 -4.86 -13.07
CA LEU A 45 -3.51 -6.31 -12.92
C LEU A 45 -4.77 -7.13 -13.24
N ALA A 46 -5.97 -6.55 -13.13
CA ALA A 46 -7.24 -7.26 -13.40
C ALA A 46 -7.39 -7.92 -14.78
N PRO A 47 -6.81 -7.41 -15.88
CA PRO A 47 -6.86 -8.07 -17.19
C PRO A 47 -6.01 -9.34 -17.27
N PHE A 48 -5.06 -9.53 -16.36
CA PHE A 48 -4.15 -10.68 -16.37
C PHE A 48 -4.77 -11.86 -15.62
N ASP A 49 -4.64 -13.05 -16.20
CA ASP A 49 -4.93 -14.31 -15.53
C ASP A 49 -3.64 -14.88 -14.93
N PHE A 50 -3.66 -15.15 -13.63
CA PHE A 50 -2.53 -15.69 -12.89
C PHE A 50 -2.58 -17.22 -12.76
N GLY A 51 -3.67 -17.86 -13.21
CA GLY A 51 -3.82 -19.32 -13.19
C GLY A 51 -3.89 -19.92 -11.78
N GLU A 52 -4.13 -19.09 -10.75
CA GLU A 52 -4.18 -19.52 -9.36
C GLU A 52 -5.60 -19.96 -8.99
N THR A 53 -5.69 -21.01 -8.18
CA THR A 53 -6.97 -21.57 -7.73
C THR A 53 -6.98 -21.62 -6.21
N ASP A 54 -8.07 -21.18 -5.60
CA ASP A 54 -8.22 -21.28 -4.15
C ASP A 54 -8.26 -22.76 -3.73
N PRO A 55 -7.30 -23.26 -2.94
CA PRO A 55 -7.23 -24.66 -2.55
C PRO A 55 -8.37 -25.08 -1.60
N ARG A 56 -9.13 -24.13 -1.06
CA ARG A 56 -10.24 -24.36 -0.12
C ARG A 56 -11.59 -24.49 -0.83
N THR A 57 -11.78 -23.76 -1.93
CA THR A 57 -13.06 -23.71 -2.66
C THR A 57 -12.99 -24.34 -4.04
N GLY A 58 -11.78 -24.43 -4.62
CA GLY A 58 -11.57 -24.86 -6.01
C GLY A 58 -11.92 -23.78 -7.05
N GLU A 59 -12.23 -22.56 -6.62
CA GLU A 59 -12.55 -21.45 -7.52
C GLU A 59 -11.29 -20.73 -8.00
N THR A 60 -11.32 -20.23 -9.24
CA THR A 60 -10.22 -19.45 -9.82
C THR A 60 -10.07 -18.10 -9.11
N LEU A 61 -8.88 -17.80 -8.61
CA LEU A 61 -8.55 -16.50 -8.04
C LEU A 61 -8.34 -15.48 -9.15
N ARG A 62 -9.02 -14.33 -9.02
CA ARG A 62 -8.93 -13.23 -10.00
C ARG A 62 -8.72 -11.90 -9.31
N VAL A 63 -7.85 -11.07 -9.88
CA VAL A 63 -7.70 -9.68 -9.44
C VAL A 63 -8.93 -8.88 -9.90
N ILE A 64 -9.56 -8.18 -8.97
CA ILE A 64 -10.75 -7.37 -9.25
C ILE A 64 -10.35 -5.92 -9.46
N ASN A 65 -10.77 -5.32 -10.58
CA ASN A 65 -10.59 -3.89 -10.82
C ASN A 65 -11.50 -3.07 -9.87
N LEU A 66 -10.88 -2.44 -8.87
CA LEU A 66 -11.58 -1.64 -7.86
C LEU A 66 -12.10 -0.31 -8.41
N LEU A 67 -11.60 0.15 -9.56
CA LEU A 67 -12.09 1.34 -10.26
C LEU A 67 -13.28 1.04 -11.17
N SER A 68 -13.74 -0.22 -11.25
CA SER A 68 -14.97 -0.55 -11.98
C SER A 68 -16.20 0.05 -11.30
N GLY A 69 -17.25 0.34 -12.07
CA GLY A 69 -18.45 1.03 -11.56
C GLY A 69 -19.12 0.30 -10.39
N SER A 70 -19.19 -1.03 -10.44
CA SER A 70 -19.76 -1.84 -9.35
C SER A 70 -18.93 -1.78 -8.08
N GLN A 71 -17.59 -1.87 -8.19
CA GLN A 71 -16.71 -1.83 -7.03
C GLN A 71 -16.65 -0.43 -6.42
N MET A 72 -16.71 0.63 -7.23
CA MET A 72 -16.78 1.99 -6.72
C MET A 72 -18.10 2.29 -6.02
N ALA A 73 -19.23 1.79 -6.56
CA ALA A 73 -20.53 1.87 -5.90
C ALA A 73 -20.52 1.11 -4.56
N MET A 74 -19.94 -0.10 -4.54
CA MET A 74 -19.80 -0.91 -3.32
C MET A 74 -18.89 -0.22 -2.29
N PHE A 75 -17.78 0.38 -2.72
CA PHE A 75 -16.90 1.15 -1.85
C PHE A 75 -17.65 2.30 -1.19
N LEU A 76 -18.32 3.14 -1.98
CA LEU A 76 -19.07 4.29 -1.47
C LEU A 76 -20.21 3.88 -0.53
N ALA A 77 -20.89 2.77 -0.84
CA ALA A 77 -21.98 2.25 -0.01
C ALA A 77 -21.49 1.73 1.36
N ASN A 78 -20.28 1.16 1.43
CA ASN A 78 -19.77 0.50 2.62
C ASN A 78 -18.72 1.32 3.40
N MET A 79 -18.16 2.38 2.81
CA MET A 79 -17.05 3.15 3.39
C MET A 79 -17.30 3.58 4.84
N THR A 80 -18.49 4.12 5.13
CA THR A 80 -18.86 4.52 6.50
C THR A 80 -18.92 3.32 7.43
N ASN A 81 -19.53 2.22 7.00
CA ASN A 81 -19.63 1.01 7.82
C ASN A 81 -18.24 0.42 8.11
N THR A 82 -17.37 0.35 7.10
CA THR A 82 -15.98 -0.07 7.27
C THR A 82 -15.24 0.82 8.28
N PHE A 83 -15.41 2.15 8.20
CA PHE A 83 -14.75 3.07 9.12
C PHE A 83 -15.21 2.93 10.58
N ILE A 84 -16.50 2.71 10.84
CA ILE A 84 -17.04 2.63 12.22
C ILE A 84 -16.88 1.25 12.87
N THR A 85 -16.64 0.20 12.08
CA THR A 85 -16.51 -1.18 12.58
C THR A 85 -15.07 -1.64 12.75
N PHE A 86 -14.12 -0.89 12.18
CA PHE A 86 -12.69 -1.07 12.38
C PHE A 86 -12.24 -0.47 13.73
#